data_AF-A0A9N9P766-F1
#
_entry.id   AF-A0A9N9P766-F1
#
_cell.length_a   1.000
_cell.length_b   1.000
_cell.length_c   1.000
_cell.angle_alpha   90.00
_cell.angle_beta   90.00
_cell.angle_gamma   90.00
#
_symmetry.space_group_name_H-M   'P 1'
#
loop_
_entity.id
_entity.type
_entity.pdbx_description
1 polymer ?
#
loop_
_entity_poly.entity_id
_entity_poly.type
_entity_poly.pdbx_seq_one_letter_code
_entity_poly.pdbx_strand_id
1 'polypeptide(L)' 'VWIEDANHYRYRIAGNSDYVSCDGDDYTHFYFEDQTYYVVGKVAGSSGEEKVRGPFNADSICGITGDVGDWSF' A
#
# COMPACT_ATOMS: atom_id res chain seq x y z
N VAL A 1 0.48 4.49 3.96
CA VAL A 1 0.44 3.67 2.72
C VAL A 1 -0.92 3.80 2.08
N TRP A 2 -0.98 3.91 0.75
CA TRP A 2 -2.23 3.89 -0.01
C TRP A 2 -2.05 3.12 -1.32
N ILE A 3 -3.16 2.67 -1.90
CA ILE A 3 -3.24 2.15 -3.27
C ILE A 3 -3.67 3.31 -4.17
N GLU A 4 -3.05 3.46 -5.32
CA GLU A 4 -3.46 4.39 -6.37
C GLU A 4 -3.87 3.59 -7.61
N ASP A 5 -5.09 3.81 -8.11
CA ASP A 5 -5.56 3.14 -9.33
C ASP A 5 -5.13 3.87 -10.61
N ALA A 6 -5.46 3.31 -11.77
CA ALA A 6 -5.11 3.90 -13.07
C ALA A 6 -5.78 5.27 -13.34
N ASN A 7 -6.83 5.62 -12.59
CA ASN A 7 -7.52 6.91 -12.66
C ASN A 7 -7.00 7.92 -11.61
N HIS A 8 -5.92 7.59 -10.90
CA HIS A 8 -5.35 8.36 -9.80
C HIS A 8 -6.24 8.49 -8.55
N TYR A 9 -7.22 7.59 -8.37
CA TYR A 9 -7.94 7.49 -7.11
C TYR A 9 -7.07 6.81 -6.05
N ARG A 10 -7.04 7.41 -4.85
CA ARG A 10 -6.20 6.97 -3.74
C ARG A 10 -7.02 6.32 -2.64
N TYR A 11 -6.73 5.06 -2.36
CA TYR A 11 -7.36 4.24 -1.32
C TYR A 11 -6.37 4.03 -0.18
N ARG A 12 -6.62 4.69 0.95
CA ARG A 12 -5.71 4.64 2.10
C ARG A 12 -5.78 3.28 2.80
N ILE A 13 -4.64 2.60 2.92
CA ILE A 13 -4.53 1.31 3.64
C ILE A 13 -4.14 1.54 5.10
N ALA A 14 -3.21 2.47 5.36
CA ALA A 14 -2.67 2.69 6.70
C ALA A 14 -2.33 4.16 6.96
N GLY A 15 -2.47 4.58 8.22
CA GLY A 15 -2.15 5.93 8.73
C GLY A 15 -3.31 6.69 9.41
N ASN A 16 -4.50 6.09 9.56
CA ASN A 16 -5.51 6.56 10.52
C ASN A 16 -5.07 6.17 11.96
N SER A 17 -5.73 6.68 13.00
CA SER A 17 -5.53 6.28 14.42
C SER A 17 -5.57 4.77 14.65
N ASP A 18 -6.13 4.03 13.71
CA ASP A 18 -6.32 2.59 13.80
C ASP A 18 -5.19 1.93 13.00
N TYR A 19 -4.18 1.46 13.75
CA TYR A 19 -3.13 0.59 13.24
C TYR A 19 -3.77 -0.71 12.74
N VAL A 20 -3.66 -0.98 11.44
CA VAL A 20 -4.08 -2.26 10.84
C VAL A 20 -2.83 -3.14 10.80
N SER A 21 -2.74 -4.10 11.73
CA SER A 21 -1.69 -5.11 11.73
C SER A 21 -1.97 -6.16 10.67
N CYS A 22 -0.98 -6.49 9.85
CA CYS A 22 -1.04 -7.63 8.93
C CYS A 22 -0.70 -8.98 9.61
N ASP A 23 -0.51 -9.00 10.94
CA ASP A 23 -0.12 -10.19 11.72
C ASP A 23 -1.31 -11.12 12.05
N GLY A 24 -2.48 -10.91 11.45
CA GLY A 24 -3.66 -11.77 11.58
C GLY A 24 -4.38 -11.97 10.25
N ASP A 25 -5.35 -12.89 10.21
CA ASP A 25 -6.23 -13.19 9.05
C ASP A 25 -7.17 -12.01 8.67
N ASP A 26 -6.90 -10.79 9.14
CA ASP A 26 -7.68 -9.59 8.86
C ASP A 26 -7.30 -9.00 7.49
N TYR A 27 -7.95 -9.51 6.46
CA TYR A 27 -7.81 -9.01 5.09
C TYR A 27 -8.74 -7.81 4.86
N THR A 28 -8.17 -6.63 4.62
CA THR A 28 -8.94 -5.51 4.06
C THR A 28 -9.14 -5.75 2.56
N HIS A 29 -10.38 -6.04 2.17
CA HIS A 29 -10.74 -6.18 0.76
C HIS A 29 -11.06 -4.82 0.16
N PHE A 30 -10.34 -4.46 -0.88
CA PHE A 30 -10.65 -3.31 -1.71
C PHE A 30 -11.16 -3.81 -3.06
N TYR A 31 -12.33 -3.33 -3.47
CA TYR A 31 -12.87 -3.62 -4.80
C TYR A 31 -12.47 -2.50 -5.76
N PHE A 32 -11.83 -2.90 -6.85
CA PHE A 32 -11.51 -2.04 -7.98
C PHE A 32 -12.14 -2.66 -9.23
N GLU A 33 -12.41 -1.85 -10.25
CA GLU A 33 -12.72 -2.39 -11.58
C GLU A 33 -11.52 -3.22 -12.11
N ASP A 34 -11.70 -4.00 -13.18
CA ASP A 34 -10.62 -4.79 -13.77
C ASP A 34 -9.60 -3.86 -14.44
N GLN A 35 -8.72 -3.28 -13.61
CA GLN A 35 -7.72 -2.28 -13.97
C GLN A 35 -6.43 -2.51 -13.19
N THR A 36 -5.33 -1.97 -13.71
CA THR A 36 -4.06 -2.01 -13.00
C THR A 36 -3.99 -0.97 -11.89
N TYR A 37 -3.31 -1.31 -10.79
CA TYR A 37 -3.11 -0.40 -9.67
C TYR A 37 -1.63 -0.34 -9.24
N TYR A 38 -1.31 0.67 -8.43
CA TYR A 38 0.01 0.90 -7.84
C TYR A 38 -0.10 0.97 -6.33
N VAL A 39 0.89 0.45 -5.63
CA VAL A 39 1.03 0.62 -4.18
C VAL A 39 2.00 1.76 -3.92
N VAL A 40 1.56 2.76 -3.15
CA VAL A 40 2.37 3.93 -2.80
C VAL A 40 2.62 3.94 -1.30
N GLY A 41 3.90 3.82 -0.96
CA GLY A 41 4.39 3.84 0.40
C GLY A 41 5.06 5.17 0.71
N LYS A 42 4.52 5.87 1.71
CA LYS A 42 5.19 6.98 2.39
C LYS A 42 5.04 6.79 3.88
N VAL A 43 6.17 6.73 4.57
CA VAL A 43 6.21 6.58 6.02
C VAL A 43 6.38 7.95 6.66
N ALA A 44 5.44 8.34 7.52
CA ALA A 44 5.52 9.61 8.23
C ALA A 44 6.74 9.60 9.18
N GLY A 45 7.54 10.67 9.14
CA GLY A 45 8.77 10.78 9.92
C GLY A 45 10.01 10.12 9.29
N SER A 46 9.85 9.42 8.17
CA SER A 46 10.99 8.98 7.35
C SER A 46 11.52 10.14 6.51
N SER A 47 12.83 10.24 6.37
CA SER A 47 13.46 11.10 5.35
C SER A 47 13.46 10.46 3.96
N GLY A 48 13.02 9.20 3.85
CA GLY A 48 12.92 8.48 2.59
C GLY A 48 11.87 9.08 1.66
N GLU A 49 12.19 9.10 0.37
CA GLU A 49 11.26 9.50 -0.69
C GLU A 49 10.05 8.54 -0.74
N GLU A 50 8.94 9.04 -1.29
CA GLU A 50 7.78 8.22 -1.62
C GLU A 50 8.22 7.09 -2.57
N LYS A 51 7.88 5.84 -2.23
CA LYS A 51 8.17 4.70 -3.11
C LYS A 51 6.87 4.22 -3.75
N VAL A 52 6.94 3.92 -5.04
CA VAL A 52 5.82 3.43 -5.85
C VAL A 52 6.18 2.03 -6.36
N ARG A 53 5.26 1.09 -6.25
CA ARG A 53 5.41 -0.27 -6.79
C ARG A 53 4.18 -0.68 -7.59
N GLY A 54 4.42 -1.33 -8.73
CA GLY A 54 3.39 -1.78 -9.66
C GLY A 54 3.90 -1.70 -11.10
N PRO A 55 3.00 -1.80 -12.10
CA PRO A 55 1.56 -2.04 -11.97
C PRO A 55 1.24 -3.46 -11.46
N PHE A 56 0.09 -3.59 -10.79
CA PHE A 56 -0.47 -4.85 -10.29
C PHE A 56 -1.88 -5.08 -10.82
N ASN A 57 -2.35 -6.32 -10.79
CA ASN A 57 -3.70 -6.76 -11.17
C ASN A 57 -4.24 -7.78 -10.14
N ALA A 58 -5.41 -8.37 -10.41
CA ALA A 58 -6.07 -9.31 -9.48
C ALA A 58 -5.24 -10.55 -9.09
N ASP A 59 -4.25 -10.94 -9.91
CA ASP A 59 -3.37 -12.09 -9.66
C ASP A 59 -2.04 -11.68 -8.98
N SER A 60 -1.89 -10.41 -8.62
CA SER A 60 -0.65 -9.87 -8.07
C SER A 60 -0.62 -9.95 -6.53
N ILE A 61 0.52 -10.37 -5.99
CA ILE A 61 0.80 -10.33 -4.55
C ILE A 61 1.94 -9.32 -4.31
N CYS A 62 1.76 -8.43 -3.35
CA CYS A 62 2.75 -7.41 -2.96
C CYS A 62 2.92 -7.42 -1.44
N GLY A 63 4.16 -7.48 -0.97
CA GLY A 63 4.51 -7.34 0.45
C GLY A 63 5.03 -5.93 0.73
N ILE A 64 5.00 -5.52 2.00
CA ILE A 64 5.76 -4.37 2.48
C ILE A 64 6.40 -4.80 3.79
N THR A 65 7.71 -4.61 3.92
CA THR A 65 8.45 -5.02 5.12
C THR A 65 9.54 -4.03 5.47
N GLY A 66 9.87 -3.95 6.76
CA GLY A 66 10.91 -3.08 7.32
C GLY A 66 10.38 -2.07 8.33
N ASP A 67 11.24 -1.12 8.70
CA ASP A 67 11.01 -0.10 9.72
C ASP A 67 10.98 1.32 9.13
N VAL A 68 10.69 2.33 9.96
CA VAL A 68 10.51 3.73 9.53
C VAL A 68 11.69 4.28 8.70
N GLY A 69 12.91 3.85 9.01
CA GLY A 69 14.13 4.28 8.32
C GLY A 69 14.58 3.37 7.17
N ASP A 70 14.12 2.13 7.11
CA ASP A 70 14.60 1.12 6.16
C ASP A 70 13.49 0.11 5.86
N TRP A 71 12.80 0.31 4.73
CA TRP A 71 11.68 -0.51 4.30
C TRP A 71 11.67 -0.73 2.80
N SER A 72 11.04 -1.82 2.35
CA SER A 72 10.97 -2.23 0.95
C SER A 72 9.63 -2.90 0.60
N PHE A 73 9.39 -3.06 -0.70
CA PHE A 73 8.27 -3.81 -1.28
C PHE A 73 8.70 -5.22 -1.67
#